data_AF-A0A3N5J947-F1
#
_entry.id   AF-A0A3N5J947-F1
#
_cell.length_a   1.000
_cell.length_b   1.000
_cell.length_c   1.000
_cell.angle_alpha   90.00
_cell.angle_beta   90.00
_cell.angle_gamma   90.00
#
_symmetry.space_group_name_H-M   'P 1'
#
loop_
_entity.id
_entity.type
_entity.pdbx_description
1 polymer ?
#
loop_
_entity_poly.entity_id
_entity_poly.type
_entity_poly.pdbx_seq_one_letter_code
_entity_poly.pdbx_strand_id
1 'polypeptide(L)'
;MKQSRWANRMWLPACALATLVLWLGCEQKGDISPTGSNKHILTFIDTVIVDPRIVGPGETAAVHARILNEMNEPAEAEAVRFSVNRGMLTGGRADTTVSSDRLGWARTSYTAPTDTGTILLRTELLSMSEQWTTNFRIADVGTEEGVLTLWSERDTLFADNGVSRSQVFARVRNEAHNPIGGAIIYFSTSVGSITSPAVT
;
A
#
# COMPACT_ATOMS: atom_id res chain seq x y z
N MET A 1 52.07 96.94 9.54
CA MET A 1 52.85 96.64 8.32
C MET A 1 53.00 95.13 8.19
N LYS A 2 52.58 94.56 7.04
CA LYS A 2 53.07 93.36 6.31
C LYS A 2 54.11 92.46 7.04
N GLN A 3 54.11 91.13 7.03
CA GLN A 3 53.38 90.05 6.32
C GLN A 3 53.81 88.69 6.95
N SER A 4 52.93 87.67 6.81
CA SER A 4 53.13 86.23 6.42
C SER A 4 54.43 85.47 6.80
N ARG A 5 54.48 84.17 7.15
CA ARG A 5 53.86 82.90 6.62
C ARG A 5 53.97 81.81 7.71
N TRP A 6 52.98 80.94 7.99
CA TRP A 6 52.75 79.57 7.44
C TRP A 6 54.04 78.74 7.19
N ALA A 7 54.19 77.46 7.50
CA ALA A 7 53.42 76.41 8.19
C ALA A 7 54.33 75.15 8.28
N ASN A 8 54.13 74.29 9.30
CA ASN A 8 53.93 72.83 9.20
C ASN A 8 54.38 72.07 10.45
N ARG A 9 53.45 71.23 10.90
CA ARG A 9 53.45 70.36 12.08
C ARG A 9 53.67 68.89 11.69
N MET A 10 53.93 68.09 12.72
CA MET A 10 53.64 66.63 12.87
C MET A 10 54.60 65.71 12.12
N TRP A 11 55.08 64.59 12.66
CA TRP A 11 54.69 63.75 13.80
C TRP A 11 55.88 62.80 14.05
N LEU A 12 56.14 62.34 15.29
CA LEU A 12 56.74 61.02 15.56
C LEU A 12 56.49 60.64 17.04
N PRO A 13 56.23 59.35 17.34
CA PRO A 13 55.49 58.92 18.52
C PRO A 13 56.39 58.54 19.70
N ALA A 14 55.75 58.51 20.87
CA ALA A 14 56.31 58.13 22.16
C ALA A 14 55.93 56.68 22.53
N CYS A 15 56.76 56.10 23.42
CA CYS A 15 56.42 55.03 24.39
C CYS A 15 56.14 53.62 23.84
N ALA A 16 56.51 52.52 24.49
CA ALA A 16 57.28 52.26 25.70
C ALA A 16 57.62 50.76 25.75
N LEU A 17 58.74 50.41 26.41
CA LEU A 17 59.07 49.07 26.89
C LEU A 17 58.09 48.61 27.98
N ALA A 18 57.71 47.32 27.99
CA ALA A 18 57.73 46.48 29.20
C ALA A 18 57.38 45.01 28.89
N THR A 19 58.02 44.12 29.64
CA THR A 19 58.23 42.69 29.46
C THR A 19 57.20 41.77 30.15
N LEU A 20 56.95 40.61 29.51
CA LEU A 20 56.91 39.25 30.08
C LEU A 20 55.95 38.95 31.27
N VAL A 21 54.87 38.20 31.00
CA VAL A 21 54.49 36.93 31.69
C VAL A 21 53.55 36.15 30.77
N LEU A 22 54.01 35.02 30.24
CA LEU A 22 53.21 34.01 29.56
C LEU A 22 52.47 33.18 30.63
N TRP A 23 51.17 33.40 30.78
CA TRP A 23 50.28 32.42 31.38
C TRP A 23 49.47 31.76 30.26
N LEU A 24 49.89 30.54 29.94
CA LEU A 24 49.14 29.57 29.15
C LEU A 24 47.90 29.15 29.95
N GLY A 25 46.87 29.99 29.92
CA GLY A 25 45.50 29.56 30.17
C GLY A 25 44.98 28.86 28.93
N CYS A 26 45.40 27.61 28.72
CA CYS A 26 44.68 26.72 27.82
C CYS A 26 43.34 26.45 28.51
N GLU A 27 42.31 27.24 28.20
CA GLU A 27 40.93 26.77 28.40
C GLU A 27 40.83 25.48 27.61
N GLN A 28 40.72 24.37 28.35
CA GLN A 28 40.45 23.06 27.81
C GLN A 28 39.10 23.16 27.09
N LYS A 29 39.17 23.48 25.80
CA LYS A 29 38.05 23.38 24.87
C LYS A 29 37.62 21.93 24.99
N GLY A 30 36.48 21.72 25.64
CA GLY A 30 35.97 20.39 25.93
C GLY A 30 36.04 19.54 24.68
N ASP A 31 36.59 18.34 24.81
CA ASP A 31 36.45 17.32 23.79
C ASP A 31 34.96 17.05 23.63
N ILE A 32 34.35 17.72 22.65
CA ILE A 32 33.22 17.17 21.92
C ILE A 32 33.79 16.05 21.06
N SER A 33 34.14 14.95 21.71
CA SER A 33 34.07 13.65 21.07
C SER A 33 32.58 13.36 20.90
N PRO A 34 32.02 13.32 19.68
CA PRO A 34 30.72 12.68 19.47
C PRO A 34 30.93 11.17 19.58
N THR A 35 31.31 10.67 20.76
CA THR A 35 31.20 9.26 21.11
C THR A 35 29.74 8.99 21.42
N GLY A 36 28.99 8.97 20.33
CA GLY A 36 27.55 8.87 20.27
C GLY A 36 27.14 8.93 18.81
N SER A 37 27.87 8.24 17.92
CA SER A 37 27.24 7.76 16.70
C SER A 37 26.22 6.73 17.15
N ASN A 38 25.03 7.22 17.52
CA ASN A 38 23.83 6.43 17.33
C ASN A 38 23.83 6.15 15.83
N LYS A 39 24.41 5.02 15.43
CA LYS A 39 24.29 4.52 14.08
C LYS A 39 22.80 4.29 13.93
N HIS A 40 22.09 5.28 13.40
CA HIS A 40 20.71 5.12 12.99
C HIS A 40 20.74 4.02 11.95
N ILE A 41 20.32 2.83 12.35
CA ILE A 41 20.14 1.73 11.43
C ILE A 41 19.05 2.20 10.47
N LEU A 42 19.43 2.45 9.22
CA LEU A 42 18.46 2.85 8.21
C LEU A 42 17.51 1.68 7.97
N THR A 43 16.21 1.98 8.00
CA THR A 43 15.14 1.03 7.74
C THR A 43 14.33 1.50 6.53
N PHE A 44 13.74 0.58 5.79
CA PHE A 44 12.92 0.93 4.63
C PHE A 44 11.81 -0.08 4.40
N ILE A 45 10.81 0.33 3.63
CA ILE A 45 9.72 -0.54 3.17
C ILE A 45 10.25 -1.41 2.03
N ASP A 46 10.39 -2.71 2.27
CA ASP A 46 10.80 -3.69 1.24
C ASP A 46 9.62 -4.05 0.33
N THR A 47 8.47 -4.36 0.93
CA THR A 47 7.27 -4.74 0.17
C THR A 47 5.97 -4.43 0.89
N VAL A 48 4.92 -4.19 0.11
CA VAL A 48 3.55 -4.07 0.59
C VAL A 48 2.66 -5.04 -0.19
N ILE A 49 1.97 -5.91 0.54
CA ILE A 49 1.12 -6.97 0.01
C ILE A 49 -0.32 -6.70 0.46
N VAL A 50 -1.25 -6.82 -0.49
CA VAL A 50 -2.69 -6.82 -0.23
C VAL A 50 -3.24 -8.12 -0.78
N ASP A 51 -3.94 -8.89 0.06
CA ASP A 51 -4.48 -10.20 -0.30
C ASP A 51 -5.91 -10.38 0.26
N PRO A 52 -6.93 -10.57 -0.60
CA PRO A 52 -6.86 -10.59 -2.06
C PRO A 52 -6.64 -9.19 -2.67
N ARG A 53 -6.04 -9.13 -3.87
CA ARG A 53 -5.89 -7.86 -4.64
C ARG A 53 -7.19 -7.39 -5.30
N ILE A 54 -8.22 -8.23 -5.31
CA ILE A 54 -9.56 -7.91 -5.79
C ILE A 54 -10.50 -8.26 -4.65
N VAL A 55 -11.22 -7.27 -4.14
CA VAL A 55 -12.07 -7.42 -2.95
C VAL A 55 -13.53 -7.21 -3.36
N GLY A 56 -14.44 -8.06 -2.89
CA GLY A 56 -15.87 -7.86 -3.08
C GLY A 56 -16.37 -6.61 -2.33
N PRO A 57 -17.48 -5.99 -2.76
CA PRO A 57 -18.12 -4.92 -1.97
C PRO A 57 -18.44 -5.39 -0.55
N GLY A 58 -18.03 -4.63 0.46
CA GLY A 58 -18.21 -4.99 1.88
C GLY A 58 -17.27 -6.08 2.43
N GLU A 59 -16.46 -6.71 1.58
CA GLU A 59 -15.54 -7.76 2.01
C GLU A 59 -14.22 -7.21 2.58
N THR A 60 -13.37 -8.11 3.07
CA THR A 60 -12.11 -7.75 3.73
C THR A 60 -10.89 -8.28 2.98
N ALA A 61 -9.76 -7.58 3.13
CA ALA A 61 -8.46 -8.01 2.66
C ALA A 61 -7.40 -7.83 3.74
N ALA A 62 -6.40 -8.71 3.76
CA ALA A 62 -5.21 -8.56 4.58
C ALA A 62 -4.23 -7.58 3.91
N VAL A 63 -3.65 -6.68 4.72
CA VAL A 63 -2.64 -5.71 4.27
C VAL A 63 -1.39 -5.88 5.12
N HIS A 64 -0.28 -6.21 4.49
CA HIS A 64 1.00 -6.46 5.15
C HIS A 64 2.11 -5.60 4.53
N ALA A 65 2.92 -4.97 5.35
CA ALA A 65 4.15 -4.30 4.93
C ALA A 65 5.36 -4.98 5.57
N ARG A 66 6.40 -5.23 4.78
CA ARG A 66 7.68 -5.77 5.24
C ARG A 66 8.70 -4.65 5.36
N ILE A 67 9.33 -4.56 6.52
CA ILE A 67 10.32 -3.56 6.86
C ILE A 67 11.66 -4.26 7.07
N LEU A 68 12.67 -3.81 6.35
CA LEU A 68 14.04 -4.30 6.45
C LEU A 68 14.98 -3.15 6.84
N ASN A 69 16.13 -3.52 7.39
CA ASN A 69 17.23 -2.59 7.59
C ASN A 69 18.24 -2.62 6.43
N GLU A 70 19.24 -1.73 6.48
CA GLU A 70 20.35 -1.67 5.51
C GLU A 70 21.16 -2.98 5.36
N MET A 71 21.02 -3.93 6.28
CA MET A 71 21.67 -5.25 6.24
C MET A 71 20.73 -6.34 5.71
N ASN A 72 19.56 -5.98 5.17
CA ASN A 72 18.48 -6.88 4.75
C ASN A 72 17.91 -7.76 5.88
N GLU A 73 18.05 -7.33 7.13
CA GLU A 73 17.45 -8.01 8.28
C GLU A 73 16.10 -7.38 8.64
N PRO A 74 15.15 -8.12 9.21
CA PRO A 74 13.86 -7.58 9.61
C PRO A 74 13.98 -6.49 10.68
N ALA A 75 13.28 -5.38 10.49
CA ALA A 75 13.23 -4.29 11.47
C ALA A 75 11.96 -4.41 12.33
N GLU A 76 12.14 -4.63 13.63
CA GLU A 76 11.06 -4.74 14.62
C GLU A 76 10.71 -3.38 15.24
N ALA A 77 9.46 -3.25 15.71
CA ALA A 77 8.94 -2.09 16.42
C ALA A 77 8.91 -0.77 15.60
N GLU A 78 9.07 -0.86 14.29
CA GLU A 78 8.97 0.29 13.39
C GLU A 78 7.51 0.69 13.21
N ALA A 79 7.21 1.98 13.41
CA ALA A 79 5.86 2.50 13.28
C ALA A 79 5.50 2.73 11.81
N VAL A 80 4.56 1.94 11.30
CA VAL A 80 4.08 1.98 9.91
C VAL A 80 2.66 2.51 9.89
N ARG A 81 2.43 3.62 9.19
CA ARG A 81 1.10 4.18 8.96
C ARG A 81 0.53 3.68 7.64
N PHE A 82 -0.62 3.05 7.69
CA PHE A 82 -1.42 2.71 6.52
C PHE A 82 -2.54 3.73 6.36
N SER A 83 -2.85 4.10 5.12
CA SER A 83 -3.98 4.97 4.79
C SER A 83 -4.60 4.59 3.47
N VAL A 84 -5.92 4.69 3.38
CA VAL A 84 -6.71 4.42 2.18
C VAL A 84 -7.55 5.62 1.81
N ASN A 85 -7.78 5.82 0.52
CA ASN A 85 -8.64 6.90 0.03
C ASN A 85 -10.15 6.58 0.23
N ARG A 86 -10.51 5.31 0.34
CA ARG A 86 -11.89 4.81 0.48
C ARG A 86 -11.88 3.48 1.24
N GLY A 87 -13.02 3.12 1.83
CA GLY A 87 -13.12 1.97 2.73
C GLY A 87 -12.58 2.26 4.12
N MET A 88 -12.31 1.21 4.88
CA MET A 88 -11.84 1.30 6.26
C MET A 88 -10.71 0.32 6.52
N LEU A 89 -9.76 0.71 7.37
CA LEU A 89 -8.77 -0.17 7.96
C LEU A 89 -9.25 -0.65 9.34
N THR A 90 -8.47 -1.51 10.00
CA THR A 90 -8.73 -1.98 11.37
C THR A 90 -9.11 -0.81 12.30
N GLY A 91 -10.24 -0.97 13.00
CA GLY A 91 -10.80 0.07 13.86
C GLY A 91 -11.77 1.03 13.17
N GLY A 92 -12.13 0.79 11.91
CA GLY A 92 -13.17 1.56 11.20
C GLY A 92 -12.70 2.93 10.72
N ARG A 93 -11.39 3.09 10.48
CA ARG A 93 -10.75 4.38 10.15
C ARG A 93 -10.13 4.35 8.77
N ALA A 94 -9.99 5.50 8.11
CA ALA A 94 -9.30 5.60 6.82
C ALA A 94 -7.77 5.44 6.95
N ASP A 95 -7.23 5.57 8.16
CA ASP A 95 -5.82 5.40 8.48
C ASP A 95 -5.61 4.69 9.82
N THR A 96 -4.47 4.01 9.95
CA THR A 96 -4.04 3.37 11.20
C THR A 96 -2.53 3.24 11.25
N THR A 97 -1.95 3.22 12.45
CA THR A 97 -0.51 3.01 12.65
C THR A 97 -0.30 1.72 13.42
N VAL A 98 0.58 0.87 12.88
CA VAL A 98 0.90 -0.45 13.43
C VAL A 98 2.42 -0.59 13.51
N SER A 99 2.91 -1.15 14.61
CA SER A 99 4.33 -1.49 14.75
C SER A 99 4.66 -2.81 14.06
N SER A 100 5.81 -2.89 13.39
CA SER A 100 6.31 -4.16 12.84
C SER A 100 6.66 -5.16 13.95
N ASP A 101 6.48 -6.44 13.69
CA ASP A 101 6.87 -7.52 14.60
C ASP A 101 8.37 -7.89 14.48
N ARG A 102 8.82 -8.85 15.28
CA ARG A 102 10.18 -9.44 15.22
C ARG A 102 10.60 -10.03 13.86
N LEU A 103 9.64 -10.22 12.95
CA LEU A 103 9.87 -10.70 11.59
C LEU A 103 9.79 -9.56 10.56
N GLY A 104 9.72 -8.30 11.02
CA GLY A 104 9.68 -7.10 10.20
C GLY A 104 8.34 -6.85 9.54
N TRP A 105 7.26 -7.48 9.99
CA TRP A 105 5.94 -7.33 9.37
C TRP A 105 5.02 -6.43 10.18
N ALA A 106 4.53 -5.37 9.56
CA ALA A 106 3.39 -4.59 10.05
C ALA A 106 2.12 -5.08 9.34
N ARG A 107 1.06 -5.41 10.09
CA ARG A 107 -0.15 -6.06 9.56
C ARG A 107 -1.41 -5.32 9.97
N THR A 108 -2.33 -5.15 9.03
CA THR A 108 -3.66 -4.58 9.27
C THR A 108 -4.67 -5.25 8.35
N SER A 109 -5.96 -5.03 8.60
CA SER A 109 -7.03 -5.45 7.70
C SER A 109 -7.66 -4.24 7.03
N TYR A 110 -8.09 -4.44 5.78
CA TYR A 110 -8.90 -3.52 5.02
C TYR A 110 -10.32 -4.08 4.88
N THR A 111 -11.32 -3.21 4.93
CA THR A 111 -12.74 -3.50 4.67
C THR A 111 -13.22 -2.59 3.55
N ALA A 112 -13.74 -3.20 2.49
CA ALA A 112 -14.26 -2.49 1.33
C ALA A 112 -15.58 -1.75 1.66
N PRO A 113 -15.82 -0.58 1.06
CA PRO A 113 -17.17 -0.02 0.98
C PRO A 113 -18.08 -0.91 0.10
N THR A 114 -19.36 -0.56 0.03
CA THR A 114 -20.39 -1.32 -0.68
C THR A 114 -20.44 -1.05 -2.19
N ASP A 115 -19.56 -0.18 -2.70
CA ASP A 115 -19.51 0.18 -4.11
C ASP A 115 -18.16 -0.18 -4.74
N THR A 116 -18.15 -0.33 -6.06
CA THR A 116 -16.96 -0.75 -6.81
C THR A 116 -15.99 0.41 -7.05
N GLY A 117 -14.76 0.08 -7.45
CA GLY A 117 -13.78 1.07 -7.89
C GLY A 117 -12.34 0.73 -7.51
N THR A 118 -11.45 1.69 -7.74
CA THR A 118 -10.02 1.55 -7.43
C THR A 118 -9.70 2.18 -6.09
N ILE A 119 -8.90 1.47 -5.30
CA ILE A 119 -8.39 1.90 -4.01
C ILE A 119 -6.92 2.26 -4.13
N LEU A 120 -6.58 3.37 -3.48
CA LEU A 120 -5.22 3.83 -3.31
C LEU A 120 -4.82 3.59 -1.86
N LEU A 121 -3.93 2.62 -1.64
CA LEU A 121 -3.31 2.36 -0.35
C LEU A 121 -1.95 3.06 -0.30
N ARG A 122 -1.78 3.94 0.68
CA ARG A 122 -0.49 4.55 1.01
C ARG A 122 0.00 3.98 2.33
N THR A 123 1.23 3.48 2.31
CA THR A 123 1.96 2.98 3.47
C THR A 123 3.13 3.92 3.72
N GLU A 124 3.34 4.33 4.96
CA GLU A 124 4.38 5.27 5.36
C GLU A 124 5.17 4.72 6.55
N LEU A 125 6.49 4.68 6.41
CA LEU A 125 7.40 4.35 7.50
C LEU A 125 7.76 5.64 8.22
N LEU A 126 7.23 5.84 9.42
CA LEU A 126 7.28 7.15 10.10
C LEU A 126 8.70 7.56 10.51
N SER A 127 9.56 6.59 10.83
CA SER A 127 10.95 6.84 11.21
C SER A 127 11.75 7.52 10.10
N MET A 128 11.45 7.18 8.83
CA MET A 128 12.18 7.67 7.65
C MET A 128 11.37 8.59 6.76
N SER A 129 10.07 8.77 7.03
CA SER A 129 9.12 9.46 6.14
C SER A 129 9.11 8.88 4.71
N GLU A 130 9.43 7.59 4.57
CA GLU A 130 9.36 6.87 3.31
C GLU A 130 7.90 6.49 3.02
N GLN A 131 7.47 6.63 1.77
CA GLN A 131 6.11 6.31 1.35
C GLN A 131 6.09 5.30 0.21
N TRP A 132 5.22 4.29 0.36
CA TRP A 132 4.90 3.31 -0.65
C TRP A 132 3.43 3.43 -1.04
N THR A 133 3.15 3.48 -2.34
CA THR A 133 1.77 3.57 -2.84
C THR A 133 1.46 2.35 -3.70
N THR A 134 0.34 1.71 -3.42
CA THR A 134 -0.16 0.59 -4.23
C THR A 134 -1.64 0.77 -4.50
N ASN A 135 -2.07 0.27 -5.66
CA ASN A 135 -3.48 0.24 -6.03
C ASN A 135 -4.00 -1.19 -6.04
N PHE A 136 -5.26 -1.32 -5.69
CA PHE A 136 -6.02 -2.56 -5.82
C PHE A 136 -7.48 -2.19 -6.09
N ARG A 137 -8.33 -3.16 -6.44
CA ARG A 137 -9.70 -2.86 -6.89
C ARG A 137 -10.75 -3.55 -6.04
N ILE A 138 -11.83 -2.83 -5.82
CA ILE A 138 -13.11 -3.38 -5.42
C ILE A 138 -13.86 -3.67 -6.69
N ALA A 139 -14.14 -4.93 -6.90
CA ALA A 139 -15.01 -5.36 -7.98
C ALA A 139 -15.94 -6.39 -7.40
N ASP A 140 -17.08 -6.55 -8.04
CA ASP A 140 -17.93 -7.69 -7.74
C ASP A 140 -17.11 -8.97 -8.01
N VAL A 141 -16.67 -9.63 -6.94
CA VAL A 141 -16.01 -10.93 -7.02
C VAL A 141 -17.14 -11.94 -7.01
N GLY A 142 -17.92 -11.91 -8.09
CA GLY A 142 -19.12 -12.71 -8.21
C GLY A 142 -18.77 -14.19 -8.02
N THR A 143 -19.31 -14.78 -6.96
CA THR A 143 -20.19 -15.90 -7.27
C THR A 143 -21.43 -15.24 -7.85
N GLU A 144 -21.43 -14.99 -9.17
CA GLU A 144 -22.61 -14.40 -9.79
C GLU A 144 -23.75 -15.40 -9.59
N GLU A 145 -24.66 -15.11 -8.65
CA GLU A 145 -25.89 -15.87 -8.49
C GLU A 145 -26.68 -15.71 -9.78
N GLY A 146 -26.49 -16.70 -10.65
CA GLY A 146 -27.07 -16.71 -11.97
C GLY A 146 -28.49 -17.22 -11.92
N VAL A 147 -29.43 -16.44 -12.45
CA VAL A 147 -30.76 -16.95 -12.76
C VAL A 147 -30.65 -17.85 -13.99
N LEU A 148 -30.80 -19.16 -13.79
CA LEU A 148 -30.83 -20.16 -14.85
C LEU A 148 -32.22 -20.23 -15.48
N THR A 149 -32.30 -19.97 -16.79
CA THR A 149 -33.49 -20.23 -17.60
C THR A 149 -33.23 -21.41 -18.52
N LEU A 150 -34.15 -22.36 -18.59
CA LEU A 150 -34.08 -23.56 -19.42
C LEU A 150 -35.25 -23.59 -20.41
N TRP A 151 -35.02 -24.02 -21.65
CA TRP A 151 -36.08 -24.31 -22.62
C TRP A 151 -35.65 -25.39 -23.61
N SER A 152 -36.62 -26.08 -24.21
CA SER A 152 -36.42 -27.06 -25.28
C SER A 152 -36.83 -26.52 -26.64
N GLU A 153 -36.20 -27.02 -27.70
CA GLU A 153 -36.66 -26.78 -29.08
C GLU A 153 -38.02 -27.43 -29.34
N ARG A 154 -38.24 -28.61 -28.74
CA ARG A 154 -39.47 -29.40 -28.84
C ARG A 154 -39.84 -29.97 -27.49
N ASP A 155 -41.12 -29.86 -27.14
CA ASP A 155 -41.66 -30.34 -25.87
C ASP A 155 -42.20 -31.78 -25.97
N THR A 156 -42.25 -32.33 -27.19
CA THR A 156 -42.68 -33.70 -27.47
C THR A 156 -41.73 -34.38 -28.43
N LEU A 157 -41.35 -35.63 -28.10
CA LEU A 157 -40.57 -36.51 -28.95
C LEU A 157 -41.27 -37.86 -29.05
N PHE A 158 -41.17 -38.51 -30.22
CA PHE A 158 -41.60 -39.89 -30.36
C PHE A 158 -40.59 -40.83 -29.69
N ALA A 159 -41.08 -41.90 -29.05
CA ALA A 159 -40.25 -42.96 -28.52
C ALA A 159 -39.82 -43.92 -29.65
N ASP A 160 -39.01 -43.43 -30.58
CA ASP A 160 -38.62 -44.10 -31.83
C ASP A 160 -37.16 -44.61 -31.80
N ASN A 161 -36.72 -45.10 -30.63
CA ASN A 161 -35.36 -45.61 -30.39
C ASN A 161 -34.23 -44.59 -30.68
N GLY A 162 -34.49 -43.30 -30.44
CA GLY A 162 -33.47 -42.25 -30.49
C GLY A 162 -33.26 -41.61 -31.87
N VAL A 163 -34.22 -41.82 -32.79
CA VAL A 163 -34.27 -41.12 -34.09
C VAL A 163 -34.75 -39.69 -33.89
N SER A 164 -35.81 -39.49 -33.11
CA SER A 164 -36.30 -38.20 -32.68
C SER A 164 -35.40 -37.60 -31.60
N ARG A 165 -34.94 -36.37 -31.81
CA ARG A 165 -34.06 -35.61 -30.88
C ARG A 165 -34.60 -34.18 -30.70
N SER A 166 -34.30 -33.58 -29.55
CA SER A 166 -34.62 -32.18 -29.23
C SER A 166 -33.37 -31.52 -28.64
N GLN A 167 -33.12 -30.26 -29.00
CA GLN A 167 -32.10 -29.46 -28.34
C GLN A 167 -32.67 -28.85 -27.05
N VAL A 168 -31.89 -28.88 -25.98
CA VAL A 168 -32.18 -28.19 -24.73
C VAL A 168 -31.21 -27.05 -24.59
N PHE A 169 -31.73 -25.86 -24.33
CA PHE A 169 -30.97 -24.64 -24.20
C PHE A 169 -31.04 -24.14 -22.77
N ALA A 170 -29.93 -23.61 -22.28
CA ALA A 170 -29.83 -22.95 -21.00
C ALA A 170 -29.23 -21.55 -21.19
N ARG A 171 -29.71 -20.60 -20.40
CA ARG A 171 -29.14 -19.25 -20.32
C ARG A 171 -29.00 -18.87 -18.87
N VAL A 172 -27.83 -18.35 -18.51
CA VAL A 172 -27.53 -17.82 -17.18
C VAL A 172 -27.41 -16.31 -17.29
N ARG A 173 -28.12 -15.59 -16.41
CA ARG A 173 -28.05 -14.13 -16.31
C ARG A 173 -27.80 -13.71 -14.87
N ASN A 174 -27.12 -12.59 -14.68
CA ASN A 174 -27.02 -11.96 -13.36
C ASN A 174 -28.24 -11.12 -13.02
N GLU A 175 -28.25 -10.53 -11.82
CA GLU A 175 -29.31 -9.64 -11.34
C GLU A 175 -29.56 -8.45 -12.27
N ALA A 176 -28.50 -7.95 -12.93
CA ALA A 176 -28.57 -6.89 -13.93
C ALA A 176 -29.07 -7.36 -15.31
N HIS A 177 -29.55 -8.61 -15.42
CA HIS A 177 -30.07 -9.24 -16.63
C HIS A 177 -29.05 -9.44 -17.77
N ASN A 178 -27.76 -9.28 -17.47
CA ASN A 178 -26.68 -9.52 -18.42
C ASN A 178 -26.33 -11.02 -18.48
N PRO A 179 -25.98 -11.56 -19.67
CA PRO A 179 -25.57 -12.96 -19.79
C PRO A 179 -24.23 -13.22 -19.10
N ILE A 180 -24.14 -14.36 -18.41
CA ILE A 180 -22.90 -14.84 -17.77
C ILE A 180 -22.25 -15.85 -18.73
N GLY A 181 -21.07 -15.53 -19.26
CA GLY A 181 -20.28 -16.43 -20.10
C GLY A 181 -19.34 -17.32 -19.30
N GLY A 182 -19.05 -18.53 -19.79
CA GLY A 182 -18.09 -19.45 -19.17
C GLY A 182 -18.62 -20.24 -17.97
N ALA A 183 -19.93 -20.17 -17.69
CA ALA A 183 -20.55 -20.95 -16.63
C ALA A 183 -20.73 -22.41 -17.07
N ILE A 184 -20.34 -23.37 -16.22
CA ILE A 184 -20.53 -24.81 -16.48
C ILE A 184 -21.92 -25.22 -15.99
N ILE A 185 -22.73 -25.79 -16.90
CA ILE A 185 -24.09 -26.24 -16.63
C ILE A 185 -24.16 -27.77 -16.73
N TYR A 186 -24.62 -28.40 -15.65
CA TYR A 186 -24.87 -29.84 -15.59
C TYR A 186 -26.34 -30.13 -15.86
N PHE A 187 -26.62 -30.79 -16.98
CA PHE A 187 -27.94 -31.31 -17.31
C PHE A 187 -28.12 -32.73 -16.79
N SER A 188 -29.34 -33.06 -16.40
CA SER A 188 -29.78 -34.42 -16.11
C SER A 188 -31.18 -34.63 -16.65
N THR A 189 -31.53 -35.88 -16.95
CA THR A 189 -32.87 -36.27 -17.41
C THR A 189 -33.32 -37.50 -16.62
N SER A 190 -34.63 -37.57 -16.34
CA SER A 190 -35.25 -38.76 -15.74
C SER A 190 -35.52 -39.87 -16.75
N VAL A 191 -35.61 -39.54 -18.04
CA VAL A 191 -35.90 -40.48 -19.13
C VAL A 191 -35.04 -40.15 -20.36
N GLY A 192 -34.50 -41.18 -20.99
CA GLY A 192 -33.63 -41.03 -22.17
C GLY A 192 -32.20 -40.65 -21.83
N SER A 193 -31.51 -39.99 -22.77
CA SER A 193 -30.12 -39.56 -22.63
C SER A 193 -29.98 -38.08 -22.98
N ILE A 194 -29.23 -37.33 -22.17
CA ILE A 194 -28.90 -35.93 -22.42
C ILE A 194 -27.39 -35.72 -22.34
N THR A 195 -26.85 -34.89 -23.24
CA THR A 195 -25.44 -34.51 -23.20
C THR A 195 -25.20 -33.51 -22.08
N SER A 196 -24.18 -33.74 -21.25
CA SER A 196 -23.85 -32.93 -20.08
C SER A 196 -22.36 -33.13 -19.74
N PRO A 197 -21.62 -32.09 -19.29
CA PRO A 197 -22.05 -30.70 -19.09
C PRO A 197 -21.96 -29.86 -20.39
N ALA A 198 -22.43 -28.60 -20.32
CA ALA A 198 -22.19 -27.57 -21.34
C ALA A 198 -21.64 -26.27 -20.71
N VAL A 199 -21.09 -25.38 -21.53
CA VAL A 199 -20.56 -24.07 -21.09
C VAL A 199 -21.31 -22.95 -21.80
N THR A 200 -21.63 -21.86 -21.09
CA THR A 200 -22.35 -20.68 -21.63
C THR A 200 -21.48 -19.73 -22.46
#